data_AF-A0A7Y0CWJ4-F1
#
_entry.id   AF-A0A7Y0CWJ4-F1
#
_cell.length_a   1.000
_cell.length_b   1.000
_cell.length_c   1.000
_cell.angle_alpha   90.00
_cell.angle_beta   90.00
_cell.angle_gamma   90.00
#
_symmetry.space_group_name_H-M   'P 1'
#
loop_
_entity.id
_entity.type
_entity.pdbx_description
1 polymer ?
#
loop_
_entity_poly.entity_id
_entity_poly.type
_entity_poly.pdbx_seq_one_letter_code
_entity_poly.pdbx_strand_id
1 'polypeptide(L)' 'AAMAGRITIAEVEHLVEPGEIDADAIHLPGIYVQRVLALTPEQAAKKHIEHRTVRAK' A
#
# COMPACT_ATOMS: atom_id res chain seq x y z
N ALA A 1 2.65 -11.42 2.69
CA ALA A 1 2.48 -11.24 4.15
C ALA A 1 1.00 -11.21 4.56
N ALA A 2 0.18 -10.34 3.96
CA ALA A 2 -1.22 -10.10 4.36
C ALA A 2 -2.06 -11.35 4.68
N MET A 3 -2.09 -12.34 3.78
CA MET A 3 -2.93 -13.53 3.94
C MET A 3 -2.52 -14.46 5.09
N ALA A 4 -1.27 -14.39 5.56
CA ALA A 4 -0.76 -15.25 6.63
C ALA A 4 -0.95 -14.63 8.03
N GLY A 5 -1.32 -13.36 8.10
CA GLY A 5 -1.56 -12.66 9.36
C GLY A 5 -2.89 -13.07 9.98
N ARG A 6 -2.90 -13.31 11.30
CA ARG A 6 -4.16 -13.38 12.07
C ARG A 6 -4.86 -12.02 12.09
N ILE A 7 -4.06 -10.95 12.14
CA ILE A 7 -4.50 -9.56 12.05
C ILE A 7 -3.53 -8.85 11.10
N THR A 8 -4.08 -8.18 10.11
CA THR A 8 -3.39 -7.49 9.02
C THR A 8 -3.89 -6.06 8.98
N ILE A 9 -2.94 -5.13 9.08
CA ILE A 9 -3.15 -3.69 8.93
C ILE A 9 -2.43 -3.27 7.66
N ALA A 10 -3.16 -2.69 6.71
CA ALA A 10 -2.59 -2.17 5.47
C ALA A 10 -2.34 -0.67 5.60
N GLU A 11 -1.07 -0.26 5.53
CA GLU A 11 -0.70 1.15 5.37
C GLU A 11 -0.83 1.54 3.90
N VAL A 12 -1.54 2.63 3.61
CA VAL A 12 -1.84 3.07 2.24
C VAL A 12 -1.60 4.56 2.08
N GLU A 13 -1.12 4.97 0.91
CA GLU A 13 -0.90 6.38 0.58
C GLU A 13 -2.19 7.08 0.14
N HIS A 14 -3.11 6.33 -0.47
CA HIS A 14 -4.40 6.81 -0.91
C HIS A 14 -5.48 5.89 -0.37
N LEU A 15 -6.37 6.46 0.45
CA LEU A 15 -7.59 5.80 0.89
C LEU A 15 -8.74 6.35 0.07
N VAL A 16 -9.53 5.45 -0.49
CA VAL A 16 -10.64 5.73 -1.41
C VAL A 16 -11.89 5.03 -0.92
N GLU A 17 -13.05 5.48 -1.39
CA GLU A 17 -14.31 4.86 -1.02
C GLU A 17 -14.53 3.54 -1.78
N PRO A 18 -15.33 2.60 -1.23
CA PRO A 18 -15.66 1.36 -1.91
C PRO A 18 -16.28 1.60 -3.29
N GLY A 19 -15.77 0.90 -4.30
CA GLY A 19 -16.20 1.03 -5.69
C GLY A 19 -15.39 2.04 -6.52
N GLU A 20 -14.51 2.85 -5.91
CA GLU A 20 -13.60 3.73 -6.65
C GLU A 20 -12.40 2.97 -7.24
N ILE A 21 -12.12 1.76 -6.77
CA ILE A 21 -11.16 0.82 -7.37
C ILE A 21 -11.94 -0.22 -8.19
N ASP A 22 -11.61 -0.32 -9.47
CA ASP A 22 -12.16 -1.36 -10.35
C ASP A 22 -11.84 -2.76 -9.82
N ALA A 23 -12.80 -3.67 -9.88
CA ALA A 23 -12.66 -5.00 -9.29
C ALA A 23 -11.52 -5.82 -9.91
N ASP A 24 -11.28 -5.68 -11.22
CA ASP A 24 -10.18 -6.37 -11.92
C ASP A 24 -8.81 -5.73 -11.62
N ALA A 25 -8.79 -4.52 -11.06
CA ALA A 25 -7.57 -3.85 -10.59
C ALA A 25 -7.20 -4.17 -9.13
N ILE A 26 -8.03 -4.94 -8.39
CA ILE A 26 -7.75 -5.30 -7.00
C ILE A 26 -6.68 -6.40 -6.94
N HIS A 27 -5.47 -6.04 -6.50
CA HIS A 27 -4.38 -7.02 -6.30
C HIS A 27 -4.55 -7.91 -5.06
N LEU A 28 -5.12 -7.35 -3.99
CA LEU A 28 -5.34 -8.05 -2.72
C LEU A 28 -6.78 -7.84 -2.26
N PRO A 29 -7.62 -8.89 -2.24
CA PRO A 29 -8.99 -8.78 -1.77
C PRO A 29 -9.07 -8.30 -0.32
N GLY A 30 -10.05 -7.44 -0.03
CA GLY A 30 -10.23 -6.84 1.31
C GLY A 30 -10.46 -7.85 2.44
N ILE A 31 -10.88 -9.08 2.15
CA ILE A 31 -11.06 -10.16 3.13
C ILE A 31 -9.77 -10.47 3.92
N TYR A 32 -8.60 -10.19 3.34
CA TYR A 32 -7.31 -10.43 3.97
C TYR A 32 -6.81 -9.24 4.82
N VAL A 33 -7.59 -8.17 4.95
CA VAL A 33 -7.20 -6.92 5.62
C VAL A 33 -8.25 -6.54 6.66
N GLN A 34 -7.85 -6.42 7.94
CA GLN A 34 -8.78 -6.10 9.03
C GLN A 34 -8.82 -4.60 9.35
N ARG A 35 -7.74 -3.87 9.05
CA ARG A 35 -7.68 -2.41 9.24
C ARG A 35 -6.88 -1.77 8.12
N VAL A 36 -7.26 -0.55 7.75
CA VAL A 36 -6.54 0.28 6.78
C VAL A 36 -6.08 1.55 7.50
N LEU A 37 -4.81 1.89 7.34
CA LEU A 37 -4.19 3.09 7.89
C LEU A 37 -3.75 4.00 6.73
N ALA A 38 -4.45 5.13 6.58
CA ALA A 38 -4.01 6.16 5.64
C ALA A 38 -2.79 6.88 6.18
N LEU A 39 -1.72 6.93 5.39
CA LEU A 39 -0.50 7.65 5.71
C LEU A 39 -0.68 9.15 5.49
N THR A 40 -0.01 9.98 6.29
CA THR A 40 0.11 11.40 5.98
C THR A 40 0.94 11.60 4.72
N PRO A 41 0.82 12.73 3.99
CA PRO A 41 1.66 13.00 2.82
C PRO A 41 3.16 12.91 3.12
N GLU A 42 3.57 13.33 4.30
CA GLU A 42 4.96 13.27 4.77
C GLU A 42 5.42 11.83 5.02
N GLN A 43 4.54 10.95 5.51
CA GLN A 43 4.84 9.53 5.68
C GLN A 43 4.91 8.83 4.31
N ALA A 44 3.97 9.12 3.40
CA ALA A 44 3.94 8.57 2.04
C ALA A 44 5.20 8.94 1.23
N ALA A 45 5.75 10.13 1.44
CA ALA A 45 6.94 10.62 0.74
C ALA A 45 8.26 9.98 1.22
N LYS A 46 8.29 9.31 2.38
CA LYS A 46 9.51 8.72 2.98
C LYS A 46 9.90 7.38 2.36
N LYS A 47 10.06 7.35 1.03
CA LYS A 47 10.53 6.16 0.29
C LYS A 47 12.01 6.31 -0.03
N HIS A 48 12.85 5.86 0.90
CA HIS A 48 14.29 5.93 0.74
C HIS A 48 14.79 4.93 -0.32
N ILE A 49 15.71 5.38 -1.17
CA ILE A 49 16.46 4.52 -2.07
C ILE A 49 17.78 4.20 -1.37
N GLU A 50 17.93 2.97 -0.87
CA GLU A 50 19.16 2.52 -0.20
C GLU A 50 20.38 2.67 -1.11
N HIS A 51 20.25 2.22 -2.36
CA HIS A 51 21.30 2.31 -3.38
C HIS A 51 20.74 2.83 -4.71
N ARG A 52 21.01 4.10 -5.01
CA ARG A 52 20.55 4.74 -6.25
C ARG A 52 21.54 4.47 -7.39
N THR A 53 21.34 3.38 -8.10
CA THR A 53 22.12 3.05 -9.30
C THR A 53 21.53 3.74 -10.53
N VAL A 54 22.35 4.55 -11.20
CA VAL A 54 22.00 5.23 -12.46
C VAL A 54 22.98 4.82 -13.55
N ARG A 55 22.54 4.86 -14.82
CA ARG A 55 23.44 4.66 -15.96
C ARG A 55 24.53 5.74 -15.91
N ALA A 56 25.79 5.34 -16.02
CA ALA A 56 26.88 6.28 -16.21
C ALA A 56 26.65 7.03 -17.54
N LYS A 57 26.80 8.36 -17.50
CA LYS A 57 26.62 9.19 -18.70
C LYS A 57 27.63 8.81 -19.78
#